data_AF-A0A9Q9SUB5-F1
#
_entry.id   AF-A0A9Q9SUB5-F1
#
_cell.length_a   1.000
_cell.length_b   1.000
_cell.length_c   1.000
_cell.angle_alpha   90.00
_cell.angle_beta   90.00
_cell.angle_gamma   90.00
#
_symmetry.space_group_name_H-M   'P 1'
#
loop_
_entity.id
_entity.type
_entity.pdbx_description
1 polymer ?
#
loop_
_entity_poly.entity_id
_entity_poly.type
_entity_poly.pdbx_seq_one_letter_code
_entity_poly.pdbx_strand_id
1 'polypeptide(L)'
;MKNLNQVKLELETASNLMIGAGAVMKLAGSYSRKEYQEQILPTMKPPNLKIDGFSGLMSWEHAYLVTLWKQNKKNFQNLPLSLQPQYEKLLLAYKIMASSHRNICSKFGGGEVGGSVKHPTKNALLALEKIVQARWQMI
;
A
#
# COMPACT_ATOMS: atom_id res chain seq x y z
N MET A 1 -27.54 -16.37 4.70
CA MET A 1 -26.56 -16.87 3.71
C MET A 1 -25.85 -15.66 3.11
N LYS A 2 -24.52 -15.62 3.06
CA LYS A 2 -23.81 -14.54 2.35
C LYS A 2 -24.16 -14.62 0.86
N ASN A 3 -24.58 -13.50 0.27
CA ASN A 3 -24.82 -13.41 -1.16
C ASN A 3 -23.48 -13.58 -1.90
N LEU A 4 -23.24 -14.76 -2.48
CA LEU A 4 -21.97 -15.06 -3.16
C LEU A 4 -21.69 -14.12 -4.33
N ASN A 5 -22.73 -13.62 -5.00
CA ASN A 5 -22.56 -12.62 -6.07
C ASN A 5 -22.06 -11.29 -5.52
N GLN A 6 -22.51 -10.88 -4.33
CA GLN A 6 -21.98 -9.70 -3.66
C GLN A 6 -20.50 -9.90 -3.32
N VAL A 7 -20.14 -11.04 -2.72
CA VAL A 7 -18.73 -11.32 -2.35
C VAL A 7 -17.84 -11.31 -3.60
N LYS A 8 -18.31 -11.87 -4.71
CA LYS A 8 -17.62 -11.83 -6.00
C LYS A 8 -17.36 -10.38 -6.45
N LEU A 9 -18.38 -9.53 -6.38
CA LEU A 9 -18.28 -8.10 -6.74
C LEU A 9 -17.31 -7.35 -5.83
N GLU A 10 -17.33 -7.60 -4.51
CA GLU A 10 -16.42 -6.96 -3.56
C GLU A 10 -14.95 -7.35 -3.81
N LEU A 11 -14.67 -8.63 -4.05
CA LEU A 11 -13.32 -9.11 -4.38
C LEU A 11 -12.80 -8.50 -5.69
N GLU A 12 -13.67 -8.42 -6.70
CA GLU A 12 -13.38 -7.78 -7.98
C GLU A 12 -13.08 -6.28 -7.82
N THR A 13 -13.92 -5.60 -7.04
CA THR A 13 -13.77 -4.16 -6.75
C THR A 13 -12.47 -3.87 -6.02
N ALA A 14 -12.17 -4.63 -4.95
CA ALA A 14 -10.91 -4.51 -4.22
C ALA A 14 -9.69 -4.75 -5.13
N SER A 15 -9.76 -5.74 -6.01
CA SER A 15 -8.69 -6.02 -6.98
C SER A 15 -8.44 -4.84 -7.91
N ASN A 16 -9.51 -4.26 -8.49
CA ASN A 16 -9.39 -3.13 -9.40
C ASN A 16 -8.86 -1.88 -8.70
N LEU A 17 -9.27 -1.62 -7.45
CA LEU A 17 -8.74 -0.52 -6.64
C LEU A 17 -7.25 -0.69 -6.35
N MET A 18 -6.78 -1.90 -6.05
CA MET A 18 -5.35 -2.17 -5.84
C MET A 18 -4.53 -1.96 -7.12
N ILE A 19 -5.04 -2.41 -8.26
CA ILE A 19 -4.39 -2.17 -9.56
C ILE A 19 -4.29 -0.67 -9.84
N GLY A 20 -5.39 0.07 -9.64
CA GLY A 20 -5.41 1.52 -9.78
C GLY A 20 -4.42 2.22 -8.86
N ALA A 21 -4.36 1.82 -7.59
CA ALA A 21 -3.37 2.34 -6.64
C ALA A 21 -1.93 2.10 -7.10
N GLY A 22 -1.63 0.90 -7.62
CA GLY A 22 -0.33 0.59 -8.22
C GLY A 22 -0.02 1.46 -9.45
N ALA A 23 -1.00 1.71 -10.32
CA ALA A 23 -0.84 2.58 -11.48
C ALA A 23 -0.57 4.04 -11.09
N VAL A 24 -1.27 4.57 -10.09
CA VAL A 24 -1.01 5.92 -9.54
C VAL A 24 0.40 6.03 -8.97
N MET A 25 0.88 5.00 -8.25
CA MET A 25 2.26 4.97 -7.77
C MET A 25 3.28 4.95 -8.91
N LYS A 26 3.01 4.22 -10.00
CA LYS A 26 3.88 4.26 -11.19
C LYS A 26 3.89 5.64 -11.84
N LEU A 27 2.74 6.29 -11.95
CA LEU A 27 2.62 7.65 -12.47
C LEU A 27 3.39 8.66 -11.60
N ALA A 28 3.23 8.60 -10.28
CA ALA A 28 4.01 9.41 -9.35
C ALA A 28 5.52 9.08 -9.41
N GLY A 29 5.86 7.85 -9.82
CA GLY A 29 7.22 7.45 -10.12
C GLY A 29 7.80 8.06 -11.40
N SER A 30 7.06 8.89 -12.16
CA SER A 30 7.59 9.58 -13.35
C SER A 30 8.60 10.68 -12.99
N TYR A 31 8.44 11.34 -11.84
CA TYR A 31 9.40 12.34 -11.34
C TYR A 31 10.78 11.72 -11.07
N SER A 32 11.83 12.49 -11.33
CA SER A 32 13.19 12.16 -10.91
C SER A 32 13.34 12.24 -9.38
N ARG A 33 14.39 11.59 -8.86
CA ARG A 33 14.73 11.70 -7.44
C ARG A 33 15.05 13.14 -7.03
N LYS A 34 15.70 13.90 -7.93
CA LYS A 34 16.04 15.31 -7.72
C LYS A 34 14.79 16.17 -7.60
N GLU A 35 13.85 16.05 -8.53
CA GLU A 35 12.56 16.76 -8.46
C GLU A 35 11.79 16.40 -7.19
N TYR A 36 11.79 15.12 -6.80
CA TYR A 36 11.19 14.73 -5.53
C TYR A 36 11.84 15.43 -4.34
N GLN A 37 13.17 15.46 -4.25
CA GLN A 37 13.89 16.05 -3.11
C GLN A 37 13.78 17.58 -3.06
N GLU A 38 13.82 18.25 -4.22
CA GLU A 38 13.90 19.71 -4.32
C GLU A 38 12.52 20.38 -4.43
N GLN A 39 11.51 19.68 -4.96
CA GLN A 39 10.19 20.29 -5.23
C GLN A 39 9.07 19.63 -4.43
N ILE A 40 9.05 18.30 -4.32
CA ILE A 40 7.91 17.58 -3.71
C ILE A 40 8.09 17.46 -2.18
N LEU A 41 9.21 16.89 -1.74
CA LEU A 41 9.52 16.65 -0.33
C LEU A 41 9.44 17.91 0.55
N PRO A 42 9.87 19.10 0.11
CA PRO A 42 9.75 20.32 0.91
C PRO A 42 8.30 20.73 1.18
N THR A 43 7.34 20.35 0.32
CA THR A 43 5.91 20.64 0.56
C THR A 43 5.31 19.78 1.68
N MET A 44 5.96 18.66 2.03
CA MET A 44 5.55 17.73 3.07
C MET A 44 6.33 17.91 4.38
N LYS A 45 7.12 18.98 4.51
CA LYS A 45 7.97 19.30 5.67
C LYS A 45 7.74 20.75 6.13
N PRO A 46 8.10 21.10 7.38
CA PRO A 46 8.16 22.49 7.80
C PRO A 46 9.10 23.31 6.88
N PRO A 47 8.79 24.59 6.57
CA PRO A 47 7.67 25.38 7.07
C PRO A 47 6.35 25.21 6.30
N ASN A 48 6.36 24.54 5.14
CA ASN A 48 5.20 24.41 4.26
C ASN A 48 4.07 23.56 4.87
N LEU A 49 4.45 22.54 5.65
CA LEU A 49 3.52 21.71 6.40
C LEU A 49 3.79 21.83 7.91
N LYS A 50 2.86 22.45 8.63
CA LYS A 50 2.91 22.65 10.09
C LYS A 50 2.22 21.50 10.85
N ILE A 51 2.43 20.27 10.40
CA ILE A 51 1.92 19.06 11.04
C ILE A 51 3.10 18.18 11.40
N ASP A 52 3.32 17.99 12.70
CA ASP A 52 4.36 17.09 13.19
C ASP A 52 4.01 15.63 12.87
N GLY A 53 5.02 14.86 12.47
CA GLY A 53 4.87 13.44 12.21
C GLY A 53 4.01 13.10 10.98
N PHE A 54 3.88 14.01 10.02
CA PHE A 54 3.17 13.77 8.76
C PHE A 54 3.61 12.46 8.11
N SER A 55 2.62 11.66 7.72
CA SER A 55 2.83 10.41 6.99
C SER A 55 1.63 10.11 6.13
N GLY A 56 1.87 9.84 4.85
CA GLY A 56 0.85 9.30 3.96
C GLY A 56 0.30 7.93 4.39
N LEU A 57 0.95 7.24 5.34
CA LEU A 57 0.52 5.94 5.88
C LEU A 57 -0.49 6.09 7.05
N MET A 58 -0.59 7.27 7.66
CA MET A 58 -1.25 7.44 8.96
C MET A 58 -2.33 8.52 8.97
N SER A 59 -3.01 8.73 7.84
CA SER A 59 -4.41 9.18 7.96
C SER A 59 -5.15 8.12 8.80
N TRP A 60 -6.02 8.56 9.72
CA TRP A 60 -6.70 7.64 10.65
C TRP A 60 -7.48 6.56 9.89
N GLU A 61 -7.98 6.91 8.71
CA GLU A 61 -8.66 6.04 7.77
C GLU A 61 -7.73 4.94 7.26
N HIS A 62 -6.50 5.26 6.85
CA HIS A 62 -5.55 4.26 6.37
C HIS A 62 -5.20 3.24 7.46
N ALA A 63 -4.93 3.71 8.69
CA ALA A 63 -4.63 2.84 9.82
C ALA A 63 -5.81 1.91 10.16
N TYR A 64 -7.03 2.44 10.11
CA TYR A 64 -8.26 1.68 10.29
C TYR A 64 -8.44 0.61 9.19
N LEU A 65 -8.27 0.98 7.92
CA LEU A 65 -8.37 0.05 6.78
C LEU A 65 -7.35 -1.10 6.89
N VAL A 66 -6.11 -0.80 7.27
CA VAL A 66 -5.08 -1.84 7.49
C VAL A 66 -5.48 -2.78 8.64
N THR A 67 -6.11 -2.25 9.69
CA THR A 67 -6.60 -3.05 10.82
C THR A 67 -7.75 -3.96 10.41
N LEU A 68 -8.74 -3.42 9.70
CA LEU A 68 -9.85 -4.20 9.14
C LEU A 68 -9.34 -5.31 8.22
N TRP A 69 -8.35 -5.02 7.38
CA TRP A 69 -7.74 -6.02 6.51
C TRP A 69 -7.17 -7.20 7.30
N LYS A 70 -6.44 -6.92 8.39
CA LYS A 70 -5.87 -7.95 9.26
C LYS A 70 -6.95 -8.79 9.94
N GLN A 71 -8.02 -8.16 10.41
CA GLN A 71 -9.15 -8.85 11.06
C GLN A 71 -9.87 -9.79 10.08
N ASN A 72 -9.94 -9.42 8.80
CA ASN A 72 -10.57 -10.22 7.76
C ASN A 72 -9.72 -11.41 7.26
N LYS A 73 -8.49 -11.61 7.77
CA LYS A 73 -7.60 -12.72 7.37
C LYS A 73 -8.31 -14.08 7.34
N LYS A 74 -9.03 -14.42 8.42
CA LYS A 74 -9.70 -15.72 8.58
C LYS A 74 -10.78 -15.96 7.51
N ASN A 75 -11.33 -14.90 6.92
CA ASN A 75 -12.36 -15.02 5.90
C ASN A 75 -11.82 -15.50 4.55
N PHE A 76 -10.52 -15.28 4.28
CA PHE A 76 -9.87 -15.73 3.05
C PHE A 76 -9.44 -17.20 3.09
N GLN A 77 -9.22 -17.76 4.29
CA GLN A 77 -8.77 -19.14 4.46
C GLN A 77 -9.82 -20.19 4.06
N ASN A 78 -11.10 -19.84 4.12
CA ASN A 78 -12.22 -20.75 3.87
C ASN A 78 -13.14 -20.22 2.75
N LEU A 79 -12.56 -19.66 1.69
CA LEU A 79 -13.34 -19.19 0.55
C LEU A 79 -13.93 -20.38 -0.24
N PRO A 80 -15.22 -20.34 -0.61
CA PRO A 80 -15.81 -21.29 -1.54
C PRO A 80 -15.02 -21.36 -2.85
N LEU A 81 -14.86 -22.56 -3.42
CA LEU A 81 -14.16 -22.79 -4.69
C LEU A 81 -14.69 -21.93 -5.84
N SER A 82 -15.98 -21.57 -5.82
CA SER A 82 -16.59 -20.70 -6.82
C SER A 82 -16.06 -19.25 -6.82
N LEU A 83 -15.38 -18.82 -5.74
CA LEU A 83 -14.74 -17.51 -5.62
C LEU A 83 -13.23 -17.55 -5.90
N GLN A 84 -12.67 -18.73 -6.18
CA GLN A 84 -11.24 -18.91 -6.42
C GLN A 84 -10.69 -17.96 -7.51
N PRO A 85 -11.36 -17.73 -8.66
CA PRO A 85 -10.83 -16.83 -9.68
C PRO A 85 -10.72 -15.38 -9.20
N GLN A 86 -11.68 -14.90 -8.40
CA GLN A 86 -11.65 -13.54 -7.85
C GLN A 86 -10.60 -13.40 -6.76
N TYR A 87 -10.43 -14.46 -5.96
CA TYR A 87 -9.39 -14.51 -4.97
C TYR A 87 -8.00 -14.41 -5.63
N GLU A 88 -7.71 -15.24 -6.63
CA GLU A 88 -6.45 -15.20 -7.39
C GLU A 88 -6.17 -13.82 -8.01
N LYS A 89 -7.21 -13.20 -8.57
CA LYS A 89 -7.12 -11.82 -9.09
C LYS A 89 -6.74 -10.83 -7.98
N LEU A 90 -7.32 -10.94 -6.80
CA LEU A 90 -6.97 -10.10 -5.65
C LEU A 90 -5.51 -10.29 -5.25
N LEU A 91 -5.00 -11.52 -5.27
CA LEU A 91 -3.60 -11.81 -4.94
C LEU A 91 -2.64 -11.16 -5.93
N LEU A 92 -2.96 -11.25 -7.22
CA LEU A 92 -2.19 -10.63 -8.28
C LEU A 92 -2.22 -9.10 -8.16
N ALA A 93 -3.41 -8.52 -7.94
CA ALA A 93 -3.59 -7.09 -7.74
C ALA A 93 -2.78 -6.58 -6.54
N TYR A 94 -2.78 -7.33 -5.44
CA TYR A 94 -1.97 -7.02 -4.26
C TYR A 94 -0.47 -7.04 -4.57
N LYS A 95 0.02 -8.06 -5.31
CA LYS A 95 1.43 -8.14 -5.75
C LYS A 95 1.83 -6.94 -6.61
N ILE A 96 0.97 -6.54 -7.54
CA ILE A 96 1.20 -5.37 -8.42
C ILE A 96 1.30 -4.09 -7.59
N MET A 97 0.36 -3.87 -6.67
CA MET A 97 0.36 -2.70 -5.79
C MET A 97 1.60 -2.67 -4.90
N ALA A 98 1.92 -3.79 -4.23
CA ALA A 98 3.08 -3.89 -3.35
C ALA A 98 4.41 -3.65 -4.08
N SER A 99 4.56 -4.22 -5.28
CA SER A 99 5.73 -3.99 -6.13
C SER A 99 5.85 -2.52 -6.56
N SER A 100 4.73 -1.92 -6.97
CA SER A 100 4.69 -0.50 -7.37
C SER A 100 5.08 0.42 -6.21
N HIS A 101 4.58 0.14 -4.99
CA HIS A 101 4.95 0.88 -3.79
C HIS A 101 6.44 0.71 -3.45
N ARG A 102 6.96 -0.51 -3.51
CA ARG A 102 8.38 -0.77 -3.27
C ARG A 102 9.26 0.02 -4.23
N ASN A 103 8.93 0.01 -5.51
CA ASN A 103 9.72 0.65 -6.55
C ASN A 103 9.78 2.17 -6.36
N ILE A 104 8.63 2.83 -6.15
CA ILE A 104 8.60 4.28 -5.93
C ILE A 104 9.29 4.67 -4.61
N CYS A 105 9.06 3.91 -3.54
CA CYS A 105 9.69 4.13 -2.24
C CYS A 105 11.22 4.03 -2.35
N SER A 106 11.72 3.01 -3.06
CA SER A 106 13.16 2.84 -3.32
C SER A 106 13.73 4.00 -4.12
N LYS A 107 13.06 4.38 -5.22
CA LYS A 107 13.47 5.49 -6.10
C LYS A 107 13.66 6.80 -5.34
N PHE A 108 12.83 7.07 -4.34
CA PHE A 108 12.84 8.31 -3.56
C PHE A 108 13.60 8.22 -2.23
N GLY A 109 14.51 7.24 -2.10
CA GLY A 109 15.44 7.15 -0.96
C GLY A 109 14.89 6.37 0.24
N GLY A 110 13.80 5.62 0.09
CA GLY A 110 13.23 4.81 1.17
C GLY A 110 14.15 3.72 1.72
N GLY A 111 15.23 3.38 0.99
CA GLY A 111 16.29 2.48 1.47
C GLY A 111 17.35 3.16 2.35
N GLU A 112 17.31 4.48 2.49
CA GLU A 112 18.30 5.27 3.21
C GLU A 112 17.78 5.71 4.58
N VAL A 113 18.69 6.00 5.50
CA VAL A 113 18.35 6.71 6.75
C VAL A 113 17.87 8.11 6.35
N GLY A 114 16.69 8.50 6.80
CA GLY A 114 16.02 9.75 6.40
C GLY A 114 15.01 9.58 5.27
N GLY A 115 14.87 8.37 4.70
CA GLY A 115 13.94 8.05 3.62
C GLY A 115 12.45 8.13 3.99
N SER A 116 12.13 8.35 5.27
CA SER A 116 10.76 8.58 5.75
C SER A 116 10.66 9.95 6.41
N VAL A 117 9.68 10.75 5.99
CA VAL A 117 9.33 12.03 6.64
C VAL A 117 8.96 11.81 8.11
N LYS A 118 8.23 10.73 8.42
CA LYS A 118 7.77 10.43 9.78
C LYS A 118 8.83 9.78 10.66
N HIS A 119 9.65 8.92 10.08
CA HIS A 119 10.67 8.18 10.82
C HIS A 119 12.04 8.38 10.16
N PRO A 120 12.67 9.55 10.37
CA PRO A 120 13.92 9.88 9.70
C PRO A 120 15.08 8.96 10.08
N THR A 121 14.93 8.11 11.11
CA THR A 121 15.93 7.12 11.52
C THR A 121 15.68 5.71 10.96
N LYS A 122 14.59 5.47 10.23
CA LYS A 122 14.19 4.13 9.77
C LYS A 122 14.30 3.98 8.26
N ASN A 123 14.69 2.79 7.83
CA ASN A 123 14.60 2.33 6.45
C ASN A 123 13.13 1.96 6.14
N ALA A 124 12.51 2.71 5.22
CA ALA A 124 11.11 2.54 4.84
C ALA A 124 10.88 1.26 4.01
N LEU A 125 11.87 0.81 3.24
CA LEU A 125 11.78 -0.43 2.49
C LEU A 125 11.69 -1.66 3.41
N LEU A 126 12.47 -1.71 4.49
CA LEU A 126 12.39 -2.81 5.46
C LEU A 126 11.02 -2.87 6.14
N ALA A 127 10.42 -1.72 6.46
CA ALA A 127 9.08 -1.67 7.02
C ALA A 127 8.03 -2.18 6.00
N LEU A 128 8.17 -1.80 4.74
CA LEU A 128 7.28 -2.24 3.67
C LEU A 128 7.41 -3.75 3.41
N GLU A 129 8.63 -4.29 3.40
CA GLU A 129 8.88 -5.73 3.24
C GLU A 129 8.17 -6.55 4.31
N LYS A 130 8.27 -6.15 5.58
CA LYS A 130 7.57 -6.82 6.69
C LYS A 130 6.06 -6.84 6.47
N ILE A 131 5.48 -5.74 6.00
CA ILE A 131 4.04 -5.66 5.72
C ILE A 131 3.66 -6.58 4.56
N VAL A 132 4.46 -6.62 3.50
CA VAL A 132 4.21 -7.45 2.33
C VAL A 132 4.34 -8.94 2.67
N GLN A 133 5.40 -9.33 3.38
CA GLN A 133 5.61 -10.72 3.83
C GLN A 133 4.50 -11.18 4.77
N ALA A 134 4.13 -10.36 5.76
CA ALA A 134 3.03 -10.67 6.65
C ALA A 134 1.74 -10.90 5.87
N ARG A 135 1.50 -10.17 4.78
CA ARG A 135 0.31 -10.31 3.93
C ARG A 135 0.38 -11.48 2.96
N TRP A 136 1.56 -11.88 2.48
CA TRP A 136 1.70 -13.13 1.73
C TRP A 136 1.44 -14.36 2.59
N GLN A 137 1.78 -14.34 3.87
CA GLN A 137 1.41 -15.40 4.82
C GLN A 137 -0.08 -15.38 5.24
N MET A 138 -0.86 -14.44 4.69
CA MET A 138 -2.32 -14.38 4.87
C MET A 138 -3.09 -14.84 3.65
N ILE A 139 -2.37 -15.08 2.55
CA ILE A 139 -2.87 -15.40 1.23
C ILE A 139 -2.59 -16.86 0.94
#